data_AF-A0A6S6M4R0-F1
#
_entry.id   AF-A0A6S6M4R0-F1
#
_cell.length_a   1.000
_cell.length_b   1.000
_cell.length_c   1.000
_cell.angle_alpha   90.00
_cell.angle_beta   90.00
_cell.angle_gamma   90.00
#
_symmetry.space_group_name_H-M   'P 1'
#
loop_
_entity.id
_entity.type
_entity.pdbx_description
1 polymer ?
#
loop_
_entity_poly.entity_id
_entity_poly.type
_entity_poly.pdbx_seq_one_letter_code
_entity_poly.pdbx_strand_id
1 'polypeptide(L)'
;MAPARLQRRIKLFVLMALVPLISVSCAELKQSKPLLPTRDYEKMIVGRLDAEYVGTSNCVSKCHAHDKINEDFSHSIHGEQIKPETGLPLVNCESCHGPGSLAIAHLPDDPEENTKLKKKCDTSKFLDIRNLPPQAQSLICLKCHSAASIPALAHWRSSVHALNDVSCFDCHKLHQGPQQKVNHDQMSEMCFGCHPQIQAENTLFSHHPLREKKMFCVDCHEVHGSTQERLLKGNSLKETCTRCHMEKQGPFAFEHGDVTETCTNCHTPHGSVNNNLLRASMPFLCLQCHTGHLASDLGANGAPAPGLKNLFNNRCTDCHSQVHGTDTPSQALTGRGTLRQ
;
A
#
# COMPACT_ATOMS: atom_id res chain seq x y z
N MET A 1 -41.14 -47.51 45.54
CA MET A 1 -40.77 -47.17 44.14
C MET A 1 -41.10 -45.72 43.71
N ALA A 2 -41.40 -44.79 44.62
CA ALA A 2 -41.72 -43.38 44.29
C ALA A 2 -40.53 -42.39 44.15
N PRO A 3 -39.38 -42.51 44.86
CA PRO A 3 -38.40 -41.42 44.92
C PRO A 3 -37.54 -41.27 43.66
N ALA A 4 -37.30 -42.35 42.92
CA ALA A 4 -36.45 -42.34 41.72
C ALA A 4 -37.09 -41.61 40.52
N ARG A 5 -38.43 -41.63 40.40
CA ARG A 5 -39.14 -40.92 39.32
C ARG A 5 -39.16 -39.41 39.55
N LEU A 6 -39.26 -38.97 40.81
CA LEU A 6 -39.24 -37.54 41.16
C LEU A 6 -37.85 -36.94 40.94
N GLN A 7 -36.79 -37.63 41.36
CA GLN A 7 -35.41 -37.19 41.11
C GLN A 7 -35.06 -37.13 39.62
N ARG A 8 -35.54 -38.08 38.80
CA ARG A 8 -35.38 -38.01 37.34
C ARG A 8 -36.11 -36.81 36.73
N ARG A 9 -37.33 -36.51 37.19
CA ARG A 9 -38.10 -35.35 36.70
C ARG A 9 -37.46 -34.02 37.10
N ILE A 10 -36.93 -33.90 38.32
CA ILE A 10 -36.20 -32.70 38.77
C ILE A 10 -34.91 -32.51 37.97
N LYS A 11 -34.12 -33.58 37.76
CA LYS A 11 -32.91 -33.50 36.93
C LYS A 11 -33.22 -33.13 35.47
N LEU A 12 -34.32 -33.64 34.91
CA LEU A 12 -34.76 -33.27 33.56
C LEU A 12 -35.19 -31.79 33.49
N PHE A 13 -35.91 -31.30 34.50
CA PHE A 13 -36.32 -29.90 34.58
C PHE A 13 -35.13 -28.96 34.74
N VAL A 14 -34.15 -29.32 35.57
CA VAL A 14 -32.92 -28.54 35.75
C VAL A 14 -32.09 -28.53 34.47
N LEU A 15 -31.96 -29.67 33.76
CA LEU A 15 -31.29 -29.69 32.45
C LEU A 15 -32.04 -28.88 31.40
N MET A 16 -33.37 -28.99 31.32
CA MET A 16 -34.18 -28.21 30.39
C MET A 16 -34.17 -26.71 30.69
N ALA A 17 -33.93 -26.30 31.94
CA ALA A 17 -33.77 -24.89 32.31
C ALA A 17 -32.36 -24.36 32.05
N LEU A 18 -31.31 -25.19 32.21
CA LEU A 18 -29.92 -24.79 31.99
C LEU A 18 -29.55 -24.65 30.50
N VAL A 19 -30.10 -25.50 29.63
CA VAL A 19 -29.84 -25.45 28.18
C VAL A 19 -30.22 -24.10 27.54
N PRO A 20 -31.41 -23.52 27.77
CA PRO A 20 -31.75 -22.19 27.25
C PRO A 20 -30.94 -21.07 27.91
N LEU A 21 -30.55 -21.18 29.18
CA LEU A 21 -29.68 -20.17 29.81
C LEU A 21 -28.28 -20.14 29.18
N ILE A 22 -27.70 -21.30 28.87
CA ILE A 22 -26.36 -21.39 28.26
C ILE A 22 -26.41 -20.93 26.80
N SER A 23 -27.48 -21.25 26.05
CA SER A 23 -27.61 -20.80 24.66
C SER A 23 -27.87 -19.30 24.53
N VAL A 24 -28.63 -18.69 25.45
CA VAL A 24 -28.81 -17.23 25.51
C VAL A 24 -27.50 -16.54 25.90
N SER A 25 -26.76 -17.08 26.87
CA SER A 25 -25.48 -16.51 27.31
C SER A 25 -24.40 -16.55 26.21
N CYS A 26 -24.34 -17.64 25.43
CA CYS A 26 -23.45 -17.74 24.26
C CYS A 26 -23.87 -16.85 23.09
N ALA A 27 -25.17 -16.58 22.92
CA ALA A 27 -25.67 -15.65 21.91
C ALA A 27 -25.33 -14.20 22.28
N GLU A 28 -25.38 -13.85 23.57
CA GLU A 28 -25.12 -12.51 24.06
C GLU A 28 -23.63 -12.15 24.09
N LEU A 29 -22.75 -13.15 24.27
CA LEU A 29 -21.28 -13.00 24.10
C LEU A 29 -20.84 -12.82 22.63
N LYS A 30 -21.66 -13.27 21.67
CA LYS A 30 -21.42 -13.08 20.23
C LYS A 30 -22.03 -11.79 19.68
N GLN A 31 -22.86 -11.09 20.45
CA GLN A 31 -23.34 -9.77 20.07
C GLN A 31 -22.24 -8.74 20.36
N SER A 32 -21.67 -8.17 19.30
CA SER A 32 -20.87 -6.95 19.40
C SER A 32 -21.79 -5.82 19.86
N LYS A 33 -21.90 -5.61 21.18
CA LYS A 33 -22.54 -4.40 21.71
C LYS A 33 -21.67 -3.22 21.26
N PRO A 34 -22.15 -2.30 20.40
CA PRO A 34 -21.42 -1.07 20.14
C PRO A 34 -21.20 -0.36 21.47
N LEU A 35 -19.96 0.05 21.74
CA LEU A 35 -19.59 0.73 22.98
C LEU A 35 -20.44 2.00 23.11
N LEU A 36 -21.48 1.94 23.93
CA LEU A 36 -22.43 3.04 24.13
C LEU A 36 -21.84 4.00 25.19
N PRO A 37 -21.48 5.25 24.83
CA PRO A 37 -21.51 5.84 23.49
C PRO A 37 -20.11 6.30 23.07
N THR A 38 -19.61 5.75 21.97
CA THR A 38 -18.40 6.21 21.25
C THR A 38 -18.32 7.73 21.15
N ARG A 39 -19.46 8.44 21.07
CA ARG A 39 -19.56 9.91 21.04
C ARG A 39 -18.90 10.64 22.22
N ASP A 40 -19.07 10.19 23.46
CA ASP A 40 -18.51 10.90 24.62
C ASP A 40 -16.99 10.68 24.71
N TYR A 41 -16.53 9.47 24.39
CA TYR A 41 -15.12 9.16 24.23
C TYR A 41 -14.51 9.90 23.03
N GLU A 42 -15.24 10.04 21.93
CA GLU A 42 -14.80 10.79 20.75
C GLU A 42 -14.70 12.28 21.04
N LYS A 43 -15.62 12.89 21.80
CA LYS A 43 -15.48 14.28 22.27
C LYS A 43 -14.23 14.46 23.11
N MET A 44 -13.93 13.50 23.99
CA MET A 44 -12.69 13.50 24.78
C MET A 44 -11.44 13.38 23.90
N ILE A 45 -11.45 12.48 22.90
CA ILE A 45 -10.33 12.25 21.98
C ILE A 45 -10.10 13.47 21.05
N VAL A 46 -11.18 14.08 20.56
CA VAL A 46 -11.12 15.27 19.71
C VAL A 46 -10.80 16.54 20.52
N GLY A 47 -10.95 16.49 21.85
CA GLY A 47 -10.61 17.58 22.76
C GLY A 47 -11.61 18.75 22.76
N ARG A 48 -12.84 18.51 22.27
CA ARG A 48 -13.91 19.54 22.17
C ARG A 48 -15.14 19.12 22.96
N LEU A 49 -15.00 19.22 24.27
CA LEU A 49 -16.04 18.90 25.25
C LEU A 49 -17.18 19.92 25.28
N ASP A 50 -16.96 21.10 24.72
CA ASP A 50 -17.91 22.22 24.61
C ASP A 50 -18.82 22.13 23.38
N ALA A 51 -18.67 21.07 22.56
CA ALA A 51 -19.38 20.91 21.30
C ALA A 51 -20.09 19.55 21.19
N GLU A 52 -21.29 19.60 20.65
CA GLU A 52 -22.13 18.45 20.29
C GLU A 52 -22.04 18.07 18.81
N TYR A 53 -22.16 16.78 18.55
CA TYR A 53 -22.33 16.22 17.19
C TYR A 53 -23.78 16.44 16.72
N VAL A 54 -23.93 17.15 15.61
CA VAL A 54 -25.23 17.59 15.06
C VAL A 54 -25.62 16.83 13.79
N GLY A 55 -24.73 16.02 13.23
CA GLY A 55 -24.96 15.24 12.01
C GLY A 55 -24.77 16.05 10.73
N THR A 56 -24.42 15.35 9.64
CA THR A 56 -24.14 15.96 8.32
C THR A 56 -25.31 16.80 7.78
N SER A 57 -26.55 16.35 7.96
CA SER A 57 -27.72 17.07 7.42
C SER A 57 -27.83 18.50 7.94
N ASN A 58 -27.52 18.73 9.22
CA ASN A 58 -27.52 20.06 9.83
C ASN A 58 -26.36 20.94 9.34
N CYS A 59 -25.18 20.35 9.12
CA CYS A 59 -24.05 21.06 8.53
C CYS A 59 -24.34 21.47 7.07
N VAL A 60 -24.93 20.56 6.29
CA VAL A 60 -25.28 20.80 4.89
C VAL A 60 -26.39 21.84 4.76
N SER A 61 -27.49 21.70 5.49
CA SER A 61 -28.63 22.64 5.39
C SER A 61 -28.26 24.07 5.78
N LYS A 62 -27.31 24.27 6.70
CA LYS A 62 -26.91 25.60 7.17
C LYS A 62 -25.76 26.25 6.39
N CYS A 63 -24.81 25.47 5.88
CA CYS A 63 -23.59 26.02 5.27
C CYS A 63 -23.23 25.42 3.91
N HIS A 64 -23.44 24.11 3.71
CA HIS A 64 -22.87 23.40 2.56
C HIS A 64 -23.90 22.96 1.51
N ALA A 65 -25.13 23.45 1.57
CA ALA A 65 -26.20 23.12 0.60
C ALA A 65 -25.83 23.50 -0.86
N HIS A 66 -24.91 24.45 -1.03
CA HIS A 66 -24.47 25.01 -2.31
C HIS A 66 -22.97 24.81 -2.55
N ASP A 67 -22.31 24.01 -1.72
CA ASP A 67 -20.85 23.83 -1.77
C ASP A 67 -20.49 22.53 -2.49
N LYS A 68 -19.51 22.65 -3.39
CA LYS A 68 -18.89 21.54 -4.09
C LYS A 68 -18.35 20.48 -3.13
N ILE A 69 -17.92 20.87 -1.92
CA ILE A 69 -17.42 19.93 -0.91
C ILE A 69 -18.48 18.88 -0.52
N ASN A 70 -19.74 19.29 -0.36
CA ASN A 70 -20.81 18.35 -0.02
C ASN A 70 -21.09 17.39 -1.19
N GLU A 71 -21.17 17.93 -2.41
CA GLU A 71 -21.36 17.14 -3.62
C GLU A 71 -20.21 16.12 -3.79
N ASP A 72 -18.98 16.58 -3.72
CA ASP A 72 -17.78 15.77 -3.87
C ASP A 72 -17.71 14.67 -2.79
N PHE A 73 -18.02 14.99 -1.53
CA PHE A 73 -18.07 13.99 -0.46
C PHE A 73 -19.19 12.97 -0.66
N SER A 74 -20.39 13.42 -1.07
CA SER A 74 -21.55 12.53 -1.29
C SER A 74 -21.33 11.52 -2.40
N HIS A 75 -20.50 11.86 -3.39
CA HIS A 75 -20.10 10.96 -4.47
C HIS A 75 -18.83 10.17 -4.17
N SER A 76 -18.30 10.27 -2.95
CA SER A 76 -17.08 9.58 -2.54
C SER A 76 -17.32 8.23 -1.89
N ILE A 77 -16.28 7.38 -1.87
CA ILE A 77 -16.32 6.09 -1.17
C ILE A 77 -16.60 6.24 0.33
N HIS A 78 -16.21 7.37 0.92
CA HIS A 78 -16.55 7.67 2.32
C HIS A 78 -18.01 8.13 2.47
N GLY A 79 -18.56 8.83 1.47
CA GLY A 79 -19.97 9.26 1.48
C GLY A 79 -20.96 8.12 1.26
N GLU A 80 -20.56 7.05 0.55
CA GLU A 80 -21.40 5.88 0.35
C GLU A 80 -21.67 5.10 1.66
N GLN A 81 -20.74 5.18 2.63
CA GLN A 81 -20.78 4.48 3.91
C GLN A 81 -21.73 5.13 4.95
N ILE A 82 -22.55 6.11 4.55
CA ILE A 82 -23.50 6.79 5.44
C ILE A 82 -24.75 5.94 5.72
N LYS A 83 -24.99 4.87 4.98
CA LYS A 83 -26.18 4.01 5.13
C LYS A 83 -26.01 3.00 6.27
N PRO A 84 -26.73 3.13 7.41
CA PRO A 84 -26.58 2.24 8.57
C PRO A 84 -26.84 0.75 8.25
N GLU A 85 -27.63 0.49 7.20
CA GLU A 85 -28.05 -0.85 6.78
C GLU A 85 -26.88 -1.66 6.18
N THR A 86 -25.78 -1.00 5.83
CA THR A 86 -24.58 -1.65 5.26
C THR A 86 -23.73 -2.37 6.31
N GLY A 87 -23.94 -2.09 7.60
CA GLY A 87 -23.11 -2.63 8.69
C GLY A 87 -21.66 -2.12 8.70
N LEU A 88 -21.32 -1.15 7.83
CA LEU A 88 -20.03 -0.47 7.81
C LEU A 88 -19.99 0.68 8.83
N PRO A 89 -18.81 1.12 9.30
CA PRO A 89 -18.70 2.31 10.13
C PRO A 89 -19.31 3.52 9.42
N LEU A 90 -20.23 4.22 10.07
CA LEU A 90 -20.81 5.45 9.54
C LEU A 90 -19.71 6.51 9.41
N VAL A 91 -19.40 6.91 8.18
CA VAL A 91 -18.46 8.00 7.89
C VAL A 91 -19.23 9.24 7.47
N ASN A 92 -19.05 10.33 8.20
CA ASN A 92 -19.73 11.59 7.96
C ASN A 92 -18.78 12.78 8.21
N CYS A 93 -19.23 14.02 7.99
CA CYS A 93 -18.35 15.19 8.12
C CYS A 93 -17.70 15.27 9.51
N GLU A 94 -18.49 14.99 10.55
CA GLU A 94 -18.05 15.07 11.94
C GLU A 94 -17.16 13.89 12.36
N SER A 95 -17.14 12.81 11.58
CA SER A 95 -16.26 11.65 11.82
C SER A 95 -14.78 12.02 11.64
N CYS A 96 -14.51 13.00 10.78
CA CYS A 96 -13.17 13.55 10.55
C CYS A 96 -12.97 14.90 11.25
N HIS A 97 -13.94 15.80 11.15
CA HIS A 97 -13.82 17.19 11.65
C HIS A 97 -14.19 17.38 13.11
N GLY A 98 -14.79 16.37 13.75
CA GLY A 98 -15.31 16.48 15.12
C GLY A 98 -16.70 17.13 15.20
N PRO A 99 -17.19 17.41 16.41
CA PRO A 99 -18.54 17.91 16.66
C PRO A 99 -18.78 19.30 16.05
N GLY A 100 -19.87 19.44 15.28
CA GLY A 100 -20.15 20.63 14.47
C GLY A 100 -21.08 21.68 15.07
N SER A 101 -21.70 21.44 16.24
CA SER A 101 -22.67 22.37 16.86
C SER A 101 -22.19 23.83 16.93
N LEU A 102 -20.95 24.07 17.38
CA LEU A 102 -20.39 25.42 17.48
C LEU A 102 -20.09 26.04 16.11
N ALA A 103 -19.78 25.24 15.09
CA ALA A 103 -19.52 25.72 13.74
C ALA A 103 -20.78 26.30 13.06
N ILE A 104 -21.96 25.82 13.47
CA ILE A 104 -23.26 26.23 12.93
C ILE A 104 -24.09 27.10 13.89
N ALA A 105 -23.60 27.35 15.11
CA ALA A 105 -24.40 27.96 16.19
C ALA A 105 -24.91 29.38 15.87
N HIS A 106 -24.15 30.14 15.08
CA HIS A 106 -24.47 31.52 14.72
C HIS A 106 -25.34 31.64 13.46
N LEU A 107 -25.73 30.51 12.84
CA LEU A 107 -26.46 30.48 11.58
C LEU A 107 -27.96 30.20 11.82
N PRO A 108 -28.85 30.97 11.17
CA PRO A 108 -30.29 30.77 11.31
C PRO A 108 -30.72 29.41 10.75
N ASP A 109 -31.81 28.87 11.29
CA ASP A 109 -32.47 27.65 10.78
C ASP A 109 -33.33 27.96 9.55
N ASP A 110 -32.73 28.60 8.54
CA ASP A 110 -33.37 28.93 7.25
C ASP A 110 -32.49 28.45 6.08
N PRO A 111 -32.67 27.21 5.59
CA PRO A 111 -31.87 26.66 4.50
C PRO A 111 -31.98 27.44 3.19
N GLU A 112 -33.14 28.02 2.89
CA GLU A 112 -33.36 28.77 1.64
C GLU A 112 -32.58 30.08 1.67
N GLU A 113 -32.69 30.84 2.77
CA GLU A 113 -31.94 32.06 2.97
C GLU A 113 -30.43 31.78 3.03
N ASN A 114 -30.02 30.75 3.78
CA ASN A 114 -28.61 30.35 3.90
C ASN A 114 -27.99 30.00 2.54
N THR A 115 -28.74 29.31 1.69
CA THR A 115 -28.33 28.97 0.31
C THR A 115 -28.22 30.22 -0.56
N LYS A 116 -29.23 31.10 -0.51
CA LYS A 116 -29.24 32.37 -1.27
C LYS A 116 -28.08 33.28 -0.88
N LEU A 117 -27.78 33.37 0.42
CA LEU A 117 -26.73 34.21 0.98
C LEU A 117 -25.35 33.54 1.02
N LYS A 118 -25.26 32.28 0.58
CA LYS A 118 -24.02 31.47 0.61
C LYS A 118 -23.32 31.52 1.97
N LYS A 119 -24.09 31.32 3.03
CA LYS A 119 -23.59 31.36 4.41
C LYS A 119 -22.51 30.29 4.59
N LYS A 120 -21.46 30.63 5.34
CA LYS A 120 -20.34 29.73 5.62
C LYS A 120 -20.37 29.33 7.09
N CYS A 121 -19.99 28.08 7.36
CA CYS A 121 -19.74 27.61 8.71
C CYS A 121 -18.53 28.32 9.31
N ASP A 122 -18.51 28.44 10.64
CA ASP A 122 -17.30 28.84 11.36
C ASP A 122 -16.36 27.64 11.49
N THR A 123 -15.50 27.45 10.48
CA THR A 123 -14.58 26.31 10.42
C THR A 123 -13.52 26.33 11.51
N SER A 124 -13.29 27.47 12.18
CA SER A 124 -12.39 27.56 13.34
C SER A 124 -12.89 26.76 14.54
N LYS A 125 -14.18 26.37 14.52
CA LYS A 125 -14.80 25.57 15.57
C LYS A 125 -14.67 24.06 15.34
N PHE A 126 -14.09 23.60 14.23
CA PHE A 126 -13.77 22.18 14.04
C PHE A 126 -12.40 21.81 14.61
N LEU A 127 -12.09 20.51 14.58
CA LEU A 127 -10.72 20.05 14.73
C LEU A 127 -9.86 20.64 13.61
N ASP A 128 -8.81 21.36 13.97
CA ASP A 128 -7.89 21.97 13.01
C ASP A 128 -6.89 20.94 12.48
N ILE A 129 -7.40 20.04 11.63
CA ILE A 129 -6.64 18.91 11.07
C ILE A 129 -5.36 19.40 10.39
N ARG A 130 -5.40 20.57 9.73
CA ARG A 130 -4.27 21.10 8.97
C ARG A 130 -3.07 21.43 9.85
N ASN A 131 -3.31 21.87 11.08
CA ASN A 131 -2.26 22.25 12.02
C ASN A 131 -1.87 21.12 13.00
N LEU A 132 -2.54 19.97 12.93
CA LEU A 132 -2.11 18.79 13.68
C LEU A 132 -0.79 18.26 13.13
N PRO A 133 0.07 17.68 13.98
CA PRO A 133 1.22 16.91 13.52
C PRO A 133 0.80 15.78 12.55
N PRO A 134 1.62 15.42 11.54
CA PRO A 134 1.27 14.42 10.53
C PRO A 134 0.79 13.08 11.09
N GLN A 135 1.39 12.60 12.18
CA GLN A 135 0.95 11.36 12.84
C GLN A 135 -0.45 11.51 13.41
N ALA A 136 -0.78 12.65 14.02
CA ALA A 136 -2.11 12.93 14.56
C ALA A 136 -3.14 13.06 13.43
N GLN A 137 -2.76 13.64 12.29
CA GLN A 137 -3.61 13.64 11.09
C GLN A 137 -3.90 12.21 10.63
N SER A 138 -2.89 11.34 10.55
CA SER A 138 -3.07 9.94 10.18
C SER A 138 -3.94 9.15 11.16
N LEU A 139 -3.90 9.46 12.46
CA LEU A 139 -4.74 8.77 13.46
C LEU A 139 -6.24 8.93 13.21
N ILE A 140 -6.67 10.04 12.60
CA ILE A 140 -8.06 10.25 12.19
C ILE A 140 -8.49 9.15 11.22
N CYS A 141 -7.63 8.85 10.23
CA CYS A 141 -7.87 7.81 9.25
C CYS A 141 -7.74 6.41 9.87
N LEU A 142 -6.67 6.18 10.65
CA LEU A 142 -6.35 4.86 11.23
C LEU A 142 -7.37 4.37 12.26
N LYS A 143 -8.24 5.26 12.76
CA LYS A 143 -9.41 4.87 13.58
C LYS A 143 -10.29 3.85 12.86
N CYS A 144 -10.49 4.03 11.54
CA CYS A 144 -11.29 3.13 10.70
C CYS A 144 -10.42 2.30 9.74
N HIS A 145 -9.34 2.90 9.23
CA HIS A 145 -8.34 2.27 8.36
C HIS A 145 -7.25 1.59 9.21
N SER A 146 -7.65 0.60 10.00
CA SER A 146 -6.74 -0.19 10.84
C SER A 146 -6.08 -1.31 10.04
N ALA A 147 -5.03 -1.91 10.60
CA ALA A 147 -4.43 -3.14 10.06
C ALA A 147 -5.45 -4.29 9.91
N ALA A 148 -6.50 -4.31 10.74
CA ALA A 148 -7.53 -5.35 10.70
C ALA A 148 -8.53 -5.13 9.55
N SER A 149 -8.86 -3.88 9.23
CA SER A 149 -9.76 -3.55 8.12
C SER A 149 -9.03 -3.43 6.78
N ILE A 150 -7.76 -3.03 6.81
CA ILE A 150 -6.92 -2.85 5.62
C ILE A 150 -5.54 -3.45 5.91
N PRO A 151 -5.31 -4.73 5.54
CA PRO A 151 -4.05 -5.42 5.81
C PRO A 151 -2.81 -4.71 5.25
N ALA A 152 -2.93 -3.95 4.16
CA ALA A 152 -1.84 -3.15 3.60
C ALA A 152 -1.30 -2.08 4.58
N LEU A 153 -2.08 -1.70 5.60
CA LEU A 153 -1.67 -0.75 6.64
C LEU A 153 -1.03 -1.41 7.86
N ALA A 154 -0.84 -2.73 7.85
CA ALA A 154 -0.25 -3.48 8.97
C ALA A 154 1.13 -2.92 9.40
N HIS A 155 1.89 -2.38 8.45
CA HIS A 155 3.23 -1.84 8.67
C HIS A 155 3.31 -0.32 8.61
N TRP A 156 2.18 0.39 8.60
CA TRP A 156 2.14 1.86 8.48
C TRP A 156 2.99 2.56 9.53
N ARG A 157 2.83 2.20 10.81
CA ARG A 157 3.53 2.84 11.92
C ARG A 157 5.06 2.68 11.85
N SER A 158 5.55 1.66 11.17
CA SER A 158 6.98 1.41 10.96
C SER A 158 7.45 1.77 9.55
N SER A 159 6.57 2.32 8.70
CA SER A 159 6.92 2.69 7.33
C SER A 159 7.83 3.91 7.32
N VAL A 160 8.72 3.98 6.32
CA VAL A 160 9.60 5.16 6.17
C VAL A 160 8.82 6.44 5.93
N HIS A 161 7.61 6.38 5.33
CA HIS A 161 6.75 7.56 5.20
C HIS A 161 6.26 8.06 6.56
N ALA A 162 5.69 7.19 7.39
CA ALA A 162 5.18 7.58 8.71
C ALA A 162 6.30 8.05 9.65
N LEU A 163 7.49 7.46 9.55
CA LEU A 163 8.67 7.83 10.33
C LEU A 163 9.30 9.16 9.90
N ASN A 164 8.98 9.66 8.70
CA ASN A 164 9.45 10.94 8.17
C ASN A 164 8.30 11.96 8.08
N ASP A 165 7.36 11.90 9.02
CA ASP A 165 6.28 12.89 9.16
C ASP A 165 5.39 13.05 7.90
N VAL A 166 5.25 12.00 7.08
CA VAL A 166 4.27 11.99 5.98
C VAL A 166 2.92 11.51 6.50
N SER A 167 1.88 12.32 6.28
CA SER A 167 0.51 12.02 6.66
C SER A 167 -0.27 11.34 5.53
N CYS A 168 -1.46 10.81 5.87
CA CYS A 168 -2.35 10.26 4.86
C CYS A 168 -2.81 11.34 3.85
N PHE A 169 -2.97 12.59 4.29
CA PHE A 169 -3.47 13.69 3.46
C PHE A 169 -2.47 14.19 2.44
N ASP A 170 -1.18 13.90 2.61
CA ASP A 170 -0.16 14.27 1.64
C ASP A 170 -0.44 13.60 0.29
N CYS A 171 -0.91 12.34 0.34
CA CYS A 171 -1.26 11.54 -0.84
C CYS A 171 -2.77 11.45 -1.12
N HIS A 172 -3.61 11.35 -0.08
CA HIS A 172 -5.06 11.18 -0.22
C HIS A 172 -5.81 12.51 -0.10
N LYS A 173 -6.58 12.88 -1.13
CA LYS A 173 -7.35 14.14 -1.16
C LYS A 173 -8.83 13.84 -1.02
N LEU A 174 -9.42 14.15 0.14
CA LEU A 174 -10.78 13.70 0.48
C LEU A 174 -11.89 14.61 -0.06
N HIS A 175 -11.59 15.88 -0.37
CA HIS A 175 -12.56 16.86 -0.91
C HIS A 175 -12.45 17.03 -2.43
N GLN A 176 -12.15 15.95 -3.17
CA GLN A 176 -11.97 15.99 -4.64
C GLN A 176 -12.93 15.04 -5.39
N GLY A 177 -14.01 14.60 -4.73
CA GLY A 177 -15.04 13.76 -5.35
C GLY A 177 -14.81 12.26 -5.13
N PRO A 178 -15.22 11.40 -6.08
CA PRO A 178 -15.10 9.94 -5.96
C PRO A 178 -13.65 9.47 -5.80
N GLN A 179 -12.70 10.20 -6.38
CA GLN A 179 -11.30 9.80 -6.47
C GLN A 179 -10.49 10.31 -5.27
N GLN A 180 -10.66 9.67 -4.11
CA GLN A 180 -9.95 10.06 -2.88
C GLN A 180 -8.58 9.38 -2.71
N LYS A 181 -8.28 8.39 -3.57
CA LYS A 181 -6.94 7.84 -3.76
C LYS A 181 -6.28 8.53 -4.93
N VAL A 182 -4.98 8.77 -4.84
CA VAL A 182 -4.21 9.34 -5.96
C VAL A 182 -4.45 8.51 -7.24
N ASN A 183 -4.77 9.20 -8.34
CA ASN A 183 -4.88 8.54 -9.63
C ASN A 183 -3.49 8.10 -10.10
N HIS A 184 -3.42 6.97 -10.77
CA HIS A 184 -2.26 6.44 -11.47
C HIS A 184 -1.55 7.50 -12.33
N ASP A 185 -2.31 8.35 -13.04
CA ASP A 185 -1.75 9.42 -13.87
C ASP A 185 -0.95 10.47 -13.09
N GLN A 186 -1.36 10.75 -11.85
CA GLN A 186 -0.80 11.81 -11.00
C GLN A 186 0.17 11.24 -9.95
N MET A 187 0.18 9.91 -9.79
CA MET A 187 0.94 9.23 -8.75
C MET A 187 2.44 9.45 -8.90
N SER A 188 2.97 9.28 -10.11
CA SER A 188 4.40 9.47 -10.37
C SER A 188 4.83 10.90 -10.03
N GLU A 189 4.07 11.90 -10.45
CA GLU A 189 4.35 13.32 -10.20
C GLU A 189 4.35 13.64 -8.70
N MET A 190 3.37 13.10 -7.96
CA MET A 190 3.30 13.22 -6.50
C MET A 190 4.52 12.59 -5.82
N CYS A 191 4.88 11.36 -6.20
CA CYS A 191 6.04 10.66 -5.65
C CYS A 191 7.35 11.41 -5.96
N PHE A 192 7.51 11.91 -7.20
CA PHE A 192 8.70 12.65 -7.63
C PHE A 192 8.90 13.97 -6.90
N GLY A 193 7.82 14.59 -6.40
CA GLY A 193 7.92 15.80 -5.57
C GLY A 193 8.83 15.61 -4.34
N CYS A 194 8.88 14.39 -3.78
CA CYS A 194 9.77 14.04 -2.67
C CYS A 194 10.94 13.13 -3.09
N HIS A 195 10.80 12.39 -4.21
CA HIS A 195 11.80 11.46 -4.74
C HIS A 195 12.40 11.91 -6.09
N PRO A 196 13.08 13.08 -6.15
CA PRO A 196 13.58 13.65 -7.41
C PRO A 196 14.70 12.81 -8.03
N GLN A 197 15.47 12.06 -7.23
CA GLN A 197 16.47 11.14 -7.77
C GLN A 197 15.83 10.04 -8.62
N ILE A 198 14.72 9.47 -8.16
CA ILE A 198 14.00 8.42 -8.89
C ILE A 198 13.38 8.98 -10.16
N GLN A 199 12.92 10.23 -10.13
CA GLN A 199 12.49 10.95 -11.33
C GLN A 199 13.62 11.02 -12.36
N ALA A 200 14.82 11.42 -11.94
CA ALA A 200 15.98 11.51 -12.83
C ALA A 200 16.34 10.13 -13.40
N GLU A 201 16.39 9.08 -12.58
CA GLU A 201 16.65 7.71 -13.02
C GLU A 201 15.61 7.26 -14.07
N ASN A 202 14.33 7.54 -13.86
CA ASN A 202 13.28 7.15 -14.79
C ASN A 202 13.30 7.95 -16.11
N THR A 203 14.07 9.04 -16.20
CA THR A 203 14.29 9.75 -17.47
C THR A 203 15.41 9.18 -18.34
N LEU A 204 16.20 8.25 -17.82
CA LEU A 204 17.35 7.66 -18.51
C LEU A 204 16.92 6.80 -19.71
N PHE A 205 17.88 6.46 -20.57
CA PHE A 205 17.66 5.72 -21.81
C PHE A 205 16.88 4.41 -21.62
N SER A 206 17.30 3.58 -20.66
CA SER A 206 16.61 2.36 -20.28
C SER A 206 15.92 2.59 -18.94
N HIS A 207 14.60 2.53 -18.91
CA HIS A 207 13.80 2.67 -17.70
C HIS A 207 12.60 1.73 -17.78
N HIS A 208 12.06 1.40 -16.62
CA HIS A 208 10.73 0.81 -16.51
C HIS A 208 9.67 1.83 -16.95
N PRO A 209 8.60 1.42 -17.68
CA PRO A 209 7.71 2.34 -18.40
C PRO A 209 6.70 3.11 -17.51
N LEU A 210 7.20 3.80 -16.48
CA LEU A 210 6.43 4.70 -15.62
C LEU A 210 6.08 6.00 -16.35
N ARG A 211 7.00 6.56 -17.16
CA ARG A 211 6.75 7.76 -17.98
C ARG A 211 5.68 7.55 -19.04
N GLU A 212 5.63 6.36 -19.61
CA GLU A 212 4.61 5.93 -20.56
C GLU A 212 3.29 5.55 -19.89
N LYS A 213 3.21 5.64 -18.55
CA LYS A 213 2.01 5.34 -17.75
C LYS A 213 1.50 3.90 -17.93
N LYS A 214 2.42 2.97 -18.21
CA LYS A 214 2.12 1.54 -18.33
C LYS A 214 2.36 0.76 -17.04
N MET A 215 3.00 1.41 -16.08
CA MET A 215 3.23 0.93 -14.72
C MET A 215 3.40 2.09 -13.77
N PHE A 216 3.28 1.80 -12.48
CA PHE A 216 3.25 2.78 -11.41
C PHE A 216 4.16 2.34 -10.26
N CYS A 217 4.61 3.30 -9.44
CA CYS A 217 5.51 3.01 -8.32
C CYS A 217 4.95 1.92 -7.38
N VAL A 218 3.63 1.93 -7.20
CA VAL A 218 2.91 0.96 -6.36
C VAL A 218 2.85 -0.46 -6.94
N ASP A 219 3.25 -0.68 -8.19
CA ASP A 219 3.34 -2.04 -8.74
C ASP A 219 4.50 -2.82 -8.08
N CYS A 220 5.54 -2.11 -7.64
CA CYS A 220 6.68 -2.67 -6.91
C CYS A 220 6.67 -2.33 -5.41
N HIS A 221 6.20 -1.13 -5.04
CA HIS A 221 6.29 -0.64 -3.65
C HIS A 221 4.94 -0.69 -2.91
N GLU A 222 4.97 -1.09 -1.64
CA GLU A 222 3.88 -0.89 -0.69
C GLU A 222 4.14 0.38 0.11
N VAL A 223 3.64 1.50 -0.40
CA VAL A 223 3.89 2.85 0.16
C VAL A 223 3.39 3.01 1.59
N HIS A 224 2.50 2.13 2.05
CA HIS A 224 2.03 2.12 3.43
C HIS A 224 2.93 1.31 4.38
N GLY A 225 3.99 0.69 3.90
CA GLY A 225 4.88 -0.12 4.72
C GLY A 225 4.90 -1.58 4.29
N SER A 226 6.10 -2.17 4.26
CA SER A 226 6.28 -3.62 4.13
C SER A 226 7.40 -4.09 5.06
N THR A 227 7.55 -5.40 5.18
CA THR A 227 8.67 -6.03 5.88
C THR A 227 9.96 -6.05 5.06
N GLN A 228 9.89 -5.64 3.79
CA GLN A 228 11.02 -5.63 2.87
C GLN A 228 11.74 -4.28 2.87
N GLU A 229 13.03 -4.32 2.54
CA GLU A 229 13.79 -3.10 2.29
C GLU A 229 13.15 -2.26 1.19
N ARG A 230 13.28 -0.93 1.32
CA ARG A 230 12.72 0.05 0.39
C ARG A 230 11.21 -0.13 0.13
N LEU A 231 10.49 -0.70 1.08
CA LEU A 231 9.04 -0.92 1.00
C LEU A 231 8.60 -1.78 -0.20
N LEU A 232 9.41 -2.76 -0.63
CA LEU A 232 9.01 -3.63 -1.74
C LEU A 232 7.84 -4.55 -1.38
N LYS A 233 7.02 -4.89 -2.37
CA LYS A 233 5.94 -5.88 -2.28
C LYS A 233 6.48 -7.30 -2.39
N GLY A 234 5.82 -8.23 -1.70
CA GLY A 234 6.22 -9.66 -1.68
C GLY A 234 7.16 -9.98 -0.53
N ASN A 235 7.68 -11.20 -0.50
CA ASN A 235 8.54 -11.70 0.58
C ASN A 235 10.03 -11.63 0.24
N SER A 236 10.38 -11.29 -1.00
CA SER A 236 11.76 -11.09 -1.45
C SER A 236 11.81 -10.19 -2.67
N LEU A 237 12.98 -9.60 -2.93
CA LEU A 237 13.21 -8.82 -4.14
C LEU A 237 12.98 -9.63 -5.41
N LYS A 238 13.44 -10.90 -5.43
CA LYS A 238 13.23 -11.81 -6.56
C LYS A 238 11.74 -12.00 -6.84
N GLU A 239 10.94 -12.25 -5.81
CA GLU A 239 9.48 -12.37 -5.94
C GLU A 239 8.85 -11.11 -6.52
N THR A 240 9.26 -9.91 -6.06
CA THR A 240 8.75 -8.64 -6.63
C THR A 240 8.97 -8.57 -8.14
N CYS A 241 10.17 -8.92 -8.62
CA CYS A 241 10.52 -8.88 -10.03
C CYS A 241 9.76 -9.95 -10.85
N THR A 242 9.67 -11.18 -10.32
CA THR A 242 9.13 -12.33 -11.05
C THR A 242 7.60 -12.36 -11.09
N ARG A 243 6.92 -11.44 -10.39
CA ARG A 243 5.48 -11.18 -10.60
C ARG A 243 5.15 -10.80 -12.03
N CYS A 244 6.09 -10.13 -12.72
CA CYS A 244 5.97 -9.76 -14.13
C CYS A 244 6.98 -10.53 -14.99
N HIS A 245 8.21 -10.72 -14.51
CA HIS A 245 9.26 -11.49 -15.21
C HIS A 245 9.24 -12.96 -14.81
N MET A 246 8.09 -13.62 -15.00
CA MET A 246 7.86 -15.00 -14.58
C MET A 246 8.84 -15.98 -15.23
N GLU A 247 9.30 -15.66 -16.44
CA GLU A 247 10.28 -16.46 -17.18
C GLU A 247 11.67 -16.46 -16.53
N LYS A 248 11.89 -15.67 -15.47
CA LYS A 248 13.13 -15.58 -14.68
C LYS A 248 12.98 -16.11 -13.25
N GLN A 249 11.84 -16.72 -12.92
CA GLN A 249 11.54 -17.17 -11.56
C GLN A 249 12.42 -18.34 -11.11
N GLY A 250 12.69 -19.30 -12.00
CA GLY A 250 13.34 -20.56 -11.64
C GLY A 250 12.50 -21.40 -10.65
N PRO A 251 13.09 -22.41 -10.00
CA PRO A 251 14.50 -22.78 -10.11
C PRO A 251 14.84 -23.32 -11.51
N PHE A 252 16.00 -22.94 -12.04
CA PHE A 252 16.53 -23.58 -13.24
C PHE A 252 17.49 -24.71 -12.89
N ALA A 253 17.64 -25.71 -13.76
CA ALA A 253 18.63 -26.78 -13.58
C ALA A 253 20.08 -26.25 -13.53
N PHE A 254 20.33 -25.14 -14.23
CA PHE A 254 21.62 -24.44 -14.22
C PHE A 254 21.38 -22.96 -13.97
N GLU A 255 21.70 -22.47 -12.77
CA GLU A 255 21.51 -21.06 -12.41
C GLU A 255 22.81 -20.27 -12.41
N HIS A 256 22.76 -19.02 -12.88
CA HIS A 256 23.85 -18.08 -12.71
C HIS A 256 23.91 -17.66 -11.24
N GLY A 257 25.06 -17.86 -10.58
CA GLY A 257 25.21 -17.72 -9.12
C GLY A 257 24.51 -16.48 -8.54
N ASP A 258 24.84 -15.29 -9.04
CA ASP A 258 24.30 -14.02 -8.54
C ASP A 258 22.82 -13.76 -8.88
N VAL A 259 22.23 -14.51 -9.81
CA VAL A 259 20.81 -14.37 -10.23
C VAL A 259 19.87 -15.10 -9.27
N THR A 260 20.40 -16.01 -8.44
CA THR A 260 19.60 -16.83 -7.52
C THR A 260 19.00 -16.02 -6.36
N GLU A 261 19.71 -14.99 -5.88
CA GLU A 261 19.34 -14.25 -4.67
C GLU A 261 18.87 -12.80 -4.94
N THR A 262 19.45 -12.07 -5.91
CA THR A 262 19.02 -10.69 -6.19
C THR A 262 19.23 -10.23 -7.63
N CYS A 263 18.16 -9.77 -8.27
CA CYS A 263 18.19 -9.21 -9.62
C CYS A 263 19.00 -7.90 -9.70
N THR A 264 19.10 -7.20 -8.58
CA THR A 264 19.71 -5.86 -8.57
C THR A 264 21.23 -5.89 -8.61
N ASN A 265 21.91 -7.02 -8.46
CA ASN A 265 23.37 -7.06 -8.66
C ASN A 265 23.77 -6.57 -10.06
N CYS A 266 22.95 -6.91 -11.06
CA CYS A 266 23.14 -6.49 -12.44
C CYS A 266 22.22 -5.34 -12.85
N HIS A 267 21.00 -5.27 -12.29
CA HIS A 267 19.98 -4.31 -12.73
C HIS A 267 19.75 -3.12 -11.79
N THR A 268 19.45 -1.96 -12.37
CA THR A 268 18.94 -0.76 -11.71
C THR A 268 17.43 -0.62 -12.00
N PRO A 269 16.54 -0.89 -11.03
CA PRO A 269 15.12 -1.05 -11.31
C PRO A 269 14.40 0.24 -11.74
N HIS A 270 14.96 1.44 -11.55
CA HIS A 270 14.27 2.68 -11.96
C HIS A 270 14.74 3.21 -13.31
N GLY A 271 16.04 3.10 -13.59
CA GLY A 271 16.60 3.42 -14.90
C GLY A 271 18.13 3.33 -14.94
N SER A 272 18.64 3.22 -16.16
CA SER A 272 20.07 3.18 -16.51
C SER A 272 20.34 3.85 -17.85
N VAL A 273 21.57 4.35 -18.00
CA VAL A 273 22.13 4.75 -19.30
C VAL A 273 22.44 3.53 -20.19
N ASN A 274 22.59 2.35 -19.59
CA ASN A 274 22.84 1.09 -20.29
C ASN A 274 21.52 0.39 -20.62
N ASN A 275 21.50 -0.33 -21.75
CA ASN A 275 20.32 -1.12 -22.14
C ASN A 275 19.96 -2.19 -21.09
N ASN A 276 18.71 -2.63 -21.07
CA ASN A 276 18.17 -3.63 -20.14
C ASN A 276 18.40 -3.28 -18.66
N LEU A 277 18.36 -1.99 -18.31
CA LEU A 277 18.52 -1.52 -16.93
C LEU A 277 19.85 -1.95 -16.28
N LEU A 278 20.92 -2.15 -17.05
CA LEU A 278 22.17 -2.69 -16.47
C LEU A 278 22.95 -1.63 -15.69
N ARG A 279 23.51 -1.99 -14.53
CA ARG A 279 24.37 -1.12 -13.71
C ARG A 279 25.65 -0.70 -14.43
N ALA A 280 26.16 -1.54 -15.32
CA ALA A 280 27.31 -1.26 -16.17
C ALA A 280 27.09 -1.81 -17.58
N SER A 281 27.78 -1.23 -18.56
CA SER A 281 27.79 -1.77 -19.92
C SER A 281 28.60 -3.06 -20.00
N MET A 282 28.22 -3.94 -20.93
CA MET A 282 29.08 -5.07 -21.31
C MET A 282 30.30 -4.57 -22.10
N PRO A 283 31.47 -5.21 -21.96
CA PRO A 283 31.72 -6.44 -21.20
C PRO A 283 32.02 -6.18 -19.70
N PHE A 284 32.18 -4.92 -19.29
CA PHE A 284 32.65 -4.56 -17.96
C PHE A 284 31.78 -5.13 -16.84
N LEU A 285 30.46 -5.18 -17.00
CA LEU A 285 29.56 -5.82 -16.04
C LEU A 285 29.97 -7.28 -15.74
N CYS A 286 30.25 -8.06 -16.78
CA CYS A 286 30.62 -9.46 -16.65
C CYS A 286 32.04 -9.59 -16.05
N LEU A 287 32.94 -8.70 -16.44
CA LEU A 287 34.33 -8.70 -16.01
C LEU A 287 34.54 -8.31 -14.54
N GLN A 288 33.49 -7.86 -13.85
CA GLN A 288 33.54 -7.64 -12.40
C GLN A 288 33.70 -8.96 -11.63
N CYS A 289 33.19 -10.06 -12.17
CA CYS A 289 33.28 -11.40 -11.57
C CYS A 289 34.05 -12.40 -12.44
N HIS A 290 33.99 -12.27 -13.77
CA HIS A 290 34.63 -13.18 -14.71
C HIS A 290 35.97 -12.65 -15.21
N THR A 291 36.97 -13.52 -15.31
CA THR A 291 38.16 -13.22 -16.11
C THR A 291 37.77 -13.25 -17.59
N GLY A 292 38.05 -12.17 -18.32
CA GLY A 292 37.77 -12.11 -19.76
C GLY A 292 38.59 -13.11 -20.56
N HIS A 293 38.12 -13.44 -21.76
CA HIS A 293 38.87 -14.22 -22.73
C HIS A 293 40.06 -13.38 -23.22
N LEU A 294 41.18 -13.47 -22.50
CA LEU A 294 42.43 -12.88 -22.96
C LEU A 294 42.97 -13.70 -24.12
N ALA A 295 43.63 -13.04 -25.07
CA ALA A 295 44.42 -13.69 -26.10
C ALA A 295 45.58 -14.55 -25.53
N SER A 296 45.69 -14.76 -24.22
CA SER A 296 46.58 -15.75 -23.61
C SER A 296 45.95 -17.15 -23.48
N ASP A 297 44.66 -17.31 -23.81
CA ASP A 297 44.04 -18.63 -24.05
C ASP A 297 44.37 -19.16 -25.47
N LEU A 298 45.31 -18.51 -26.18
CA LEU A 298 46.00 -19.11 -27.33
C LEU A 298 46.68 -20.39 -26.83
N GLY A 299 46.45 -21.50 -27.53
CA GLY A 299 47.20 -22.74 -27.26
C GLY A 299 48.71 -22.48 -27.31
N ALA A 300 49.50 -23.44 -26.81
CA ALA A 300 50.96 -23.36 -26.65
C ALA A 300 51.79 -22.85 -27.85
N ASN A 301 51.16 -22.66 -29.02
CA ASN A 301 51.76 -22.22 -30.28
C ASN A 301 51.32 -20.80 -30.71
N GLY A 302 50.64 -20.01 -29.87
CA GLY A 302 50.23 -18.64 -30.22
C GLY A 302 49.15 -18.55 -31.32
N ALA A 303 48.51 -19.67 -31.66
CA ALA A 303 47.44 -19.72 -32.65
C ALA A 303 46.05 -19.62 -31.97
N PRO A 304 45.10 -18.83 -32.52
CA PRO A 304 43.71 -18.81 -32.05
C PRO A 304 43.17 -20.23 -31.98
N ALA A 305 42.55 -20.60 -30.86
CA ALA A 305 41.79 -21.83 -30.79
C ALA A 305 40.78 -21.86 -31.96
N PRO A 306 40.62 -22.97 -32.70
CA PRO A 306 39.64 -23.06 -33.78
C PRO A 306 38.24 -22.69 -33.27
N GLY A 307 37.64 -21.64 -33.81
CA GLY A 307 36.35 -21.11 -33.37
C GLY A 307 36.43 -19.84 -32.51
N LEU A 308 37.61 -19.50 -31.99
CA LEU A 308 37.86 -18.20 -31.38
C LEU A 308 38.09 -17.18 -32.50
N LYS A 309 36.99 -16.72 -33.09
CA LYS A 309 37.00 -15.50 -33.88
C LYS A 309 37.56 -14.40 -32.97
N ASN A 310 38.72 -13.84 -33.32
CA ASN A 310 39.29 -12.62 -32.71
C ASN A 310 38.39 -11.41 -33.01
N LEU A 311 37.12 -11.50 -32.63
CA LEU A 311 36.15 -10.44 -32.75
C LEU A 311 36.03 -9.78 -31.39
N PHE A 312 36.49 -8.54 -31.38
CA PHE A 312 36.01 -7.37 -30.66
C PHE A 312 34.51 -7.36 -30.30
N ASN A 313 34.01 -8.39 -29.62
CA ASN A 313 32.63 -8.48 -29.18
C ASN A 313 32.59 -8.00 -27.73
N ASN A 314 32.31 -6.71 -27.57
CA ASN A 314 31.97 -6.11 -26.28
C ASN A 314 30.63 -6.66 -25.71
N ARG A 315 29.99 -7.64 -26.37
CA ARG A 315 28.71 -8.24 -25.98
C ARG A 315 28.88 -9.72 -25.67
N CYS A 316 29.13 -10.03 -24.40
CA CYS A 316 29.30 -11.40 -23.90
C CYS A 316 28.08 -12.29 -24.20
N THR A 317 26.89 -11.69 -24.20
CA THR A 317 25.60 -12.37 -24.41
C THR A 317 25.38 -12.92 -25.81
N ASP A 318 26.20 -12.52 -26.79
CA ASP A 318 26.10 -13.06 -28.17
C ASP A 318 26.47 -14.55 -28.21
N CYS A 319 27.34 -14.99 -27.29
CA CYS A 319 27.67 -16.40 -27.09
C CYS A 319 27.10 -16.96 -25.77
N HIS A 320 27.06 -16.14 -24.71
CA HIS A 320 26.50 -16.51 -23.40
C HIS A 320 25.08 -15.96 -23.23
N SER A 321 24.12 -16.44 -24.02
CA SER A 321 22.76 -15.89 -24.04
C SER A 321 21.93 -16.24 -22.79
N GLN A 322 22.21 -17.35 -22.12
CA GLN A 322 21.44 -17.87 -20.98
C GLN A 322 21.94 -17.35 -19.63
N VAL A 323 22.10 -16.02 -19.49
CA VAL A 323 22.67 -15.39 -18.27
C VAL A 323 21.77 -15.47 -17.03
N HIS A 324 20.48 -15.77 -17.20
CA HIS A 324 19.52 -15.85 -16.08
C HIS A 324 19.25 -17.28 -15.60
N GLY A 325 19.98 -18.25 -16.15
CA GLY A 325 19.77 -19.68 -15.91
C GLY A 325 18.98 -20.38 -17.01
N THR A 326 19.09 -21.70 -17.05
CA THR A 326 18.45 -22.55 -18.08
C THR A 326 18.24 -23.98 -17.61
N ASP A 327 17.18 -24.63 -18.09
CA ASP A 327 16.92 -26.06 -17.86
C ASP A 327 17.52 -26.96 -18.94
N THR A 328 18.01 -26.38 -20.04
CA THR A 328 18.66 -27.16 -21.08
C THR A 328 20.09 -27.47 -20.65
N PRO A 329 20.55 -28.73 -20.79
CA PRO A 329 21.95 -29.05 -20.65
C PRO A 329 22.73 -28.32 -21.75
N SER A 330 23.20 -27.12 -21.45
CA SER A 330 24.27 -26.51 -22.21
C SER A 330 25.57 -27.21 -21.78
N GLN A 331 26.55 -27.30 -22.68
CA GLN A 331 27.91 -27.55 -22.20
C GLN A 331 28.19 -26.43 -21.21
N ALA A 332 28.19 -26.73 -19.91
CA ALA A 332 28.73 -25.85 -18.91
C ALA A 332 30.16 -25.62 -19.36
N LEU A 333 30.39 -24.53 -20.12
CA LEU A 333 31.72 -24.11 -20.51
C LEU A 333 32.42 -24.00 -19.16
N THR A 334 33.40 -24.88 -18.97
CA THR A 334 34.21 -25.09 -17.78
C THR A 334 35.11 -23.88 -17.50
N GLY A 335 34.65 -22.67 -17.84
CA GLY A 335 35.16 -21.42 -17.37
C GLY A 335 34.74 -21.22 -15.92
N ARG A 336 35.62 -20.55 -15.16
CA ARG A 336 35.62 -20.39 -13.69
C ARG A 336 34.38 -19.70 -13.08
N GLY A 337 33.27 -19.53 -13.81
CA GLY A 337 31.98 -19.14 -13.27
C GLY A 337 31.15 -20.39 -13.00
N THR A 338 31.00 -20.76 -11.74
CA THR A 338 30.18 -21.91 -11.35
C THR A 338 28.70 -21.60 -11.61
N LEU A 339 28.09 -22.24 -12.61
CA LEU A 339 26.66 -22.54 -12.53
C LEU A 339 26.52 -23.51 -11.35
N ARG A 340 25.87 -23.09 -10.27
CA ARG A 340 25.55 -24.03 -9.19
C ARG A 340 24.56 -25.03 -9.76
N GLN A 341 24.90 -26.32 -9.68
CA GLN A 341 23.94 -27.42 -9.81
C GLN A 341 23.12 -27.54 -8.53
#